data_AF-A0A0M9E2Q7-F1
#
_entry.id   AF-A0A0M9E2Q7-F1
#
_cell.length_a   1.000
_cell.length_b   1.000
_cell.length_c   1.000
_cell.angle_alpha   90.00
_cell.angle_beta   90.00
_cell.angle_gamma   90.00
#
_symmetry.space_group_name_H-M   'P 1'
#
loop_
_entity.id
_entity.type
_entity.pdbx_description
1 polymer ?
#
loop_
_entity_poly.entity_id
_entity_poly.type
_entity_poly.pdbx_seq_one_letter_code
_entity_poly.pdbx_strand_id
1 'polypeptide(L)'
;MVDTLSMILSKEATNYISSLNSRVNQILIQTGKLLYPIENDELLNQYECLRHIWVDEVPVKDGCIKFNIPRSSYYKFEKVFVDFGLPGLLFLPHIPKQFPDLEQLVILIKKARPSLSYTSILRITQAVPLTREYTTLSLISSILQSYGYGLSSMKSDIDFWNNVQRRLKTWLRLSKKKIKGRDLSDRKGTFFLKEDKSQRQLE
;
A
#
# COMPACT_ATOMS: atom_id res chain seq x y z
N MET A 1 -15.51 17.54 -5.34
CA MET A 1 -14.67 16.59 -6.11
C MET A 1 -14.25 15.49 -5.14
N VAL A 2 -14.94 14.35 -5.16
CA VAL A 2 -14.58 13.22 -4.29
C VAL A 2 -13.29 12.67 -4.86
N ASP A 3 -12.18 12.75 -4.11
CA ASP A 3 -10.94 12.03 -4.42
C ASP A 3 -11.27 10.52 -4.39
N THR A 4 -11.80 9.99 -5.49
CA THR A 4 -11.89 8.56 -5.73
C THR A 4 -10.46 8.11 -5.98
N LEU A 5 -9.75 7.84 -4.88
CA LEU A 5 -8.48 7.13 -4.90
C LEU A 5 -8.73 5.78 -5.58
N SER A 6 -8.48 5.76 -6.88
CA SER A 6 -8.45 4.58 -7.73
C SER A 6 -7.21 3.79 -7.32
N MET A 7 -7.38 2.48 -7.22
CA MET A 7 -6.43 1.59 -6.54
C MET A 7 -6.30 0.27 -7.29
N ILE A 8 -6.00 0.40 -8.57
CA ILE A 8 -5.60 -0.70 -9.43
C ILE A 8 -4.20 -1.11 -8.99
N LEU A 9 -4.05 -2.32 -8.45
CA LEU A 9 -2.78 -2.85 -8.00
C LEU A 9 -2.04 -3.50 -9.18
N SER A 10 -0.71 -3.43 -9.16
CA SER A 10 0.11 -4.20 -10.10
C SER A 10 0.00 -5.70 -9.79
N LYS A 11 0.39 -6.55 -10.74
CA LYS A 11 0.38 -8.01 -10.54
C LYS A 11 1.37 -8.41 -9.44
N GLU A 12 2.51 -7.75 -9.37
CA GLU A 12 3.55 -7.94 -8.35
C GLU A 12 2.99 -7.61 -6.96
N ALA A 13 2.33 -6.45 -6.81
CA ALA A 13 1.70 -6.05 -5.55
C ALA A 13 0.57 -7.02 -5.14
N THR A 14 -0.23 -7.48 -6.11
CA THR A 14 -1.32 -8.44 -5.87
C THR A 14 -0.77 -9.78 -5.37
N ASN A 15 0.28 -10.28 -6.02
CA ASN A 15 0.94 -11.52 -5.63
C ASN A 15 1.59 -11.42 -4.24
N TYR A 16 2.28 -10.31 -3.97
CA TYR A 16 2.89 -10.06 -2.67
C TYR A 16 1.84 -10.11 -1.56
N ILE A 17 0.77 -9.30 -1.67
CA ILE A 17 -0.29 -9.21 -0.66
C ILE A 17 -0.97 -10.57 -0.44
N SER A 18 -1.24 -11.31 -1.53
CA SER A 18 -1.84 -12.65 -1.44
C SER A 18 -0.94 -13.65 -0.71
N SER A 19 0.38 -13.53 -0.88
CA SER A 19 1.37 -14.42 -0.26
C SER A 19 1.67 -14.10 1.21
N LEU A 20 1.23 -12.94 1.72
CA LEU A 20 1.60 -12.51 3.08
C LEU A 20 1.16 -13.52 4.14
N ASN A 21 -0.08 -14.00 4.08
CA ASN A 21 -0.60 -14.89 5.11
C ASN A 21 0.15 -16.24 5.17
N SER A 22 0.46 -16.83 4.00
CA SER A 22 1.22 -18.09 3.95
C SER A 22 2.65 -17.90 4.46
N ARG A 23 3.30 -16.80 4.08
CA ARG A 23 4.65 -16.45 4.54
C ARG A 23 4.69 -16.19 6.06
N VAL A 24 3.71 -15.47 6.61
CA VAL A 24 3.57 -15.27 8.07
C VAL A 24 3.43 -16.61 8.79
N ASN A 25 2.56 -17.49 8.29
CA ASN A 25 2.34 -18.80 8.88
C ASN A 25 3.60 -19.69 8.83
N GLN A 26 4.35 -19.65 7.73
CA GLN A 26 5.62 -20.38 7.62
C GLN A 26 6.63 -19.94 8.68
N ILE A 27 6.80 -18.64 8.89
CA ILE A 27 7.72 -18.12 9.90
C ILE A 27 7.23 -18.44 11.31
N LEU A 28 5.92 -18.34 11.56
CA LEU A 28 5.33 -18.71 12.84
C LEU A 28 5.61 -20.18 13.18
N ILE A 29 5.47 -21.09 12.21
CA ILE A 29 5.77 -22.51 12.38
C ILE A 29 7.26 -22.72 12.69
N GLN A 30 8.15 -22.01 11.98
CA GLN A 30 9.59 -22.20 12.12
C GLN A 30 10.17 -21.59 13.41
N THR A 31 9.66 -20.43 13.83
CA THR A 31 10.25 -19.63 14.91
C THR A 31 9.42 -19.64 16.20
N GLY A 32 8.18 -20.15 16.14
CA GLY A 32 7.21 -20.06 17.22
C GLY A 32 6.72 -18.63 17.52
N LYS A 33 7.14 -17.64 16.73
CA LYS A 33 6.80 -16.22 16.90
C LYS A 33 6.09 -15.69 15.68
N LEU A 34 5.08 -14.85 15.90
CA LEU A 34 4.41 -14.12 14.82
C LEU A 34 5.35 -13.02 14.32
N LEU A 35 6.29 -13.40 13.46
CA LEU A 35 7.15 -12.48 12.75
C LEU A 35 6.53 -12.30 11.37
N TYR A 36 6.25 -11.04 11.02
CA TYR A 36 5.90 -10.75 9.65
C TYR A 36 7.12 -11.06 8.76
N PRO A 37 6.90 -11.68 7.58
CA PRO A 37 7.94 -12.05 6.62
C PRO A 37 8.44 -10.80 5.90
N ILE A 38 9.19 -9.99 6.64
CA ILE A 38 9.65 -8.67 6.21
C ILE A 38 11.16 -8.73 5.93
N GLU A 39 11.60 -9.76 5.21
CA GLU A 39 12.94 -9.70 4.61
C GLU A 39 12.87 -8.80 3.38
N ASN A 40 13.73 -7.77 3.36
CA ASN A 40 13.87 -6.80 2.26
C ASN A 40 12.63 -5.94 1.95
N ASP A 41 11.76 -5.66 2.92
CA ASP A 41 10.70 -4.67 2.73
C ASP A 41 11.26 -3.25 2.88
N GLU A 42 11.09 -2.45 1.84
CA GLU A 42 11.60 -1.09 1.78
C GLU A 42 11.00 -0.20 2.88
N LEU A 43 9.70 -0.30 3.15
CA LEU A 43 9.04 0.53 4.17
C LEU A 43 9.56 0.20 5.56
N LEU A 44 9.65 -1.09 5.89
CA LEU A 44 10.15 -1.46 7.22
C LEU A 44 11.62 -1.11 7.37
N ASN A 45 12.45 -1.35 6.35
CA ASN A 45 13.86 -0.98 6.40
C ASN A 45 14.05 0.54 6.60
N GLN A 46 13.24 1.36 5.93
CA GLN A 46 13.24 2.82 6.14
C GLN A 46 12.80 3.18 7.57
N TYR A 47 11.71 2.58 8.06
CA TYR A 47 11.19 2.84 9.41
C TYR A 47 12.16 2.42 10.51
N GLU A 48 12.72 1.21 10.42
CA GLU A 48 13.69 0.68 11.37
C GLU A 48 15.01 1.46 11.33
N CYS A 49 15.43 1.92 10.15
CA CYS A 49 16.57 2.82 10.02
C CYS A 49 16.32 4.17 10.73
N LEU A 50 15.13 4.76 10.56
CA LEU A 50 14.74 5.96 11.31
C LEU A 50 14.72 5.70 12.81
N ARG A 51 14.10 4.61 13.26
CA ARG A 51 14.03 4.25 14.69
C ARG A 51 15.43 4.10 15.27
N HIS A 52 16.33 3.40 14.56
CA HIS A 52 17.70 3.19 15.02
C HIS A 52 18.50 4.49 15.13
N ILE A 53 18.32 5.43 14.19
CA ILE A 53 19.02 6.71 14.22
C ILE A 53 18.41 7.68 15.23
N TRP A 54 17.07 7.75 15.31
CA TRP A 54 16.36 8.72 16.13
C TRP A 54 16.23 8.29 17.59
N VAL A 55 15.89 7.01 17.84
CA VAL A 55 15.60 6.50 19.20
C VAL A 55 16.86 5.97 19.86
N ASP A 56 17.68 5.19 19.14
CA ASP A 56 18.93 4.65 19.67
C ASP A 56 20.10 5.66 19.52
N GLU A 57 19.84 6.84 18.97
CA GLU A 57 20.79 7.96 18.82
C GLU A 57 22.08 7.61 18.06
N VAL A 58 21.97 6.65 17.14
CA VAL A 58 23.09 6.20 16.30
C VAL A 58 23.40 7.22 15.20
N PRO A 59 24.67 7.49 14.88
CA PRO A 59 25.03 8.37 13.76
C PRO A 59 24.39 7.91 12.45
N VAL A 60 23.88 8.85 11.65
CA VAL A 60 23.21 8.59 10.36
C VAL A 60 24.05 7.68 9.45
N LYS A 61 25.37 7.87 9.46
CA LYS A 61 26.32 7.03 8.71
C LYS A 61 26.16 5.55 9.05
N ASP A 62 26.17 5.23 10.33
CA ASP A 62 26.24 3.86 10.83
C ASP A 62 24.87 3.18 10.69
N GLY A 63 23.79 3.91 10.92
CA GLY A 63 22.44 3.45 10.61
C GLY A 63 22.25 3.15 9.13
N CYS A 64 22.67 4.07 8.24
CA CYS A 64 22.60 3.86 6.79
C CYS A 64 23.40 2.62 6.34
N ILE A 65 24.58 2.38 6.91
CA ILE A 65 25.39 1.18 6.61
C ILE A 65 24.65 -0.09 7.07
N LYS A 66 24.12 -0.10 8.29
CA LYS A 66 23.43 -1.26 8.87
C LYS A 66 22.21 -1.71 8.05
N PHE A 67 21.43 -0.76 7.56
CA PHE A 67 20.21 -1.04 6.80
C PHE A 67 20.43 -1.04 5.27
N ASN A 68 21.68 -0.89 4.80
CA ASN A 68 22.03 -0.80 3.38
C ASN A 68 21.25 0.30 2.63
N ILE A 69 21.12 1.48 3.25
CA ILE A 69 20.37 2.62 2.70
C ILE A 69 21.36 3.73 2.33
N PRO A 70 21.32 4.28 1.09
CA PRO A 70 22.10 5.46 0.74
C PRO A 70 21.73 6.66 1.62
N ARG A 71 22.71 7.42 2.13
CA ARG A 71 22.44 8.62 2.96
C ARG A 71 21.53 9.64 2.27
N SER A 72 21.65 9.78 0.94
CA SER A 72 20.79 10.66 0.16
C SER A 72 19.32 10.21 0.16
N SER A 73 19.06 8.90 0.19
CA SER A 73 17.72 8.34 0.37
C SER A 73 17.22 8.54 1.79
N TYR A 74 18.09 8.38 2.80
CA TYR A 74 17.76 8.63 4.20
C TYR A 74 17.15 10.03 4.42
N TYR A 75 17.85 11.09 4.01
CA TYR A 75 17.35 12.45 4.22
C TYR A 75 16.05 12.74 3.46
N LYS A 76 15.78 12.03 2.36
CA LYS A 76 14.50 12.14 1.63
C LYS A 76 13.36 11.56 2.46
N PHE A 77 13.49 10.32 2.93
CA PHE A 77 12.40 9.70 3.70
C PHE A 77 12.30 10.25 5.12
N GLU A 78 13.39 10.75 5.74
CA GLU A 78 13.35 11.45 7.03
C GLU A 78 12.45 12.68 6.92
N LYS A 79 12.64 13.49 5.87
CA LYS A 79 11.79 14.66 5.61
C LYS A 79 10.32 14.28 5.44
N VAL A 80 10.05 13.22 4.67
CA VAL A 80 8.68 12.74 4.43
C VAL A 80 8.06 12.19 5.71
N PHE A 81 8.83 11.50 6.55
CA PHE A 81 8.39 11.01 7.86
C PHE A 81 8.09 12.15 8.84
N VAL A 82 8.89 13.22 8.84
CA VAL A 82 8.62 14.42 9.65
C VAL A 82 7.31 15.07 9.21
N ASP A 83 7.10 15.23 7.90
CA ASP A 83 5.92 15.90 7.35
C ASP A 83 4.63 15.07 7.48
N PHE A 84 4.71 13.75 7.27
CA PHE A 84 3.52 12.88 7.07
C PHE A 84 3.49 11.62 7.94
N GLY A 85 4.56 11.34 8.67
CA GLY A 85 4.68 10.21 9.57
C GLY A 85 4.91 8.87 8.90
N LEU A 86 4.62 7.79 9.63
CA LEU A 86 4.70 6.43 9.10
C LEU A 86 3.94 6.30 7.77
N PRO A 87 2.77 6.94 7.58
CA PRO A 87 2.08 6.91 6.30
C PRO A 87 2.89 7.46 5.13
N GLY A 88 3.73 8.46 5.37
CA GLY A 88 4.60 9.07 4.38
C GLY A 88 5.71 8.14 3.88
N LEU A 89 6.16 7.19 4.71
CA LEU A 89 7.19 6.22 4.33
C LEU A 89 6.71 5.19 3.32
N LEU A 90 5.39 5.05 3.14
CA LEU A 90 4.84 4.17 2.13
C LEU A 90 5.07 4.77 0.74
N PHE A 91 6.18 4.38 0.15
CA PHE A 91 6.37 4.49 -1.28
C PHE A 91 5.75 3.25 -1.94
N LEU A 92 4.73 3.47 -2.78
CA LEU A 92 4.22 2.45 -3.69
C LEU A 92 4.84 2.77 -5.06
N PRO A 93 6.05 2.28 -5.39
CA PRO A 93 6.75 2.57 -6.66
C PRO A 93 5.95 2.18 -7.90
N HIS A 94 4.91 1.36 -7.74
CA HIS A 94 4.12 0.77 -8.81
C HIS A 94 2.62 1.00 -8.60
N ILE A 95 2.20 2.21 -8.25
CA ILE A 95 0.80 2.59 -8.50
C ILE A 95 0.70 2.82 -10.01
N PRO A 96 0.12 1.89 -10.80
CA PRO A 96 -0.05 2.11 -12.22
C PRO A 96 -0.90 3.37 -12.46
N LYS A 97 -0.90 3.85 -13.70
CA LYS A 97 -1.85 4.90 -14.10
C LYS A 97 -3.25 4.49 -13.65
N GLN A 98 -3.89 5.37 -12.90
CA GLN A 98 -5.19 5.11 -12.31
C GLN A 98 -6.30 5.54 -13.28
N PHE A 99 -7.40 4.78 -13.28
CA PHE A 99 -8.54 4.99 -14.19
C PHE A 99 -9.84 4.93 -13.36
N PRO A 100 -10.15 5.97 -12.57
CA PRO A 100 -11.21 5.93 -11.57
C PRO A 100 -12.59 5.64 -12.18
N ASP A 101 -12.92 6.25 -13.32
CA ASP A 101 -14.20 6.02 -13.99
C ASP A 101 -14.30 4.59 -14.53
N LEU A 102 -13.20 4.02 -15.05
CA LEU A 102 -13.16 2.63 -15.49
C LEU A 102 -13.34 1.69 -14.31
N GLU A 103 -12.58 1.92 -13.26
CA GLU A 103 -12.58 1.10 -12.05
C GLU A 103 -13.99 1.07 -11.47
N GLN A 104 -14.60 2.24 -11.30
CA GLN A 104 -15.97 2.34 -10.79
C GLN A 104 -16.97 1.61 -11.68
N LEU A 105 -16.88 1.78 -13.01
CA LEU A 105 -17.78 1.12 -13.95
C LEU A 105 -17.60 -0.41 -13.94
N VAL A 106 -16.37 -0.92 -13.98
CA VAL A 106 -16.08 -2.35 -13.94
C VAL A 106 -16.62 -2.99 -12.66
N ILE A 107 -16.39 -2.34 -11.51
CA ILE A 107 -16.89 -2.85 -10.22
C ILE A 107 -18.41 -2.78 -10.13
N LEU A 108 -19.04 -1.73 -10.67
CA LEU A 108 -20.50 -1.63 -10.75
C LEU A 108 -21.09 -2.76 -11.60
N ILE A 109 -20.54 -2.99 -12.80
CA ILE A 109 -20.96 -4.07 -13.69
C ILE A 109 -20.83 -5.41 -13.00
N LYS A 110 -19.67 -5.69 -12.37
CA LYS A 110 -19.42 -6.98 -11.72
C LYS A 110 -20.35 -7.22 -10.53
N LYS A 111 -20.70 -6.17 -9.76
CA LYS A 111 -21.70 -6.26 -8.69
C LYS A 111 -23.11 -6.50 -9.22
N ALA A 112 -23.50 -5.82 -10.30
CA ALA A 112 -24.84 -5.94 -10.88
C ALA A 112 -25.05 -7.25 -11.67
N ARG A 113 -23.98 -7.78 -12.28
CA ARG A 113 -23.99 -8.99 -13.10
C ARG A 113 -22.70 -9.82 -12.86
N PRO A 114 -22.64 -10.61 -11.76
CA PRO A 114 -21.45 -11.37 -11.39
C PRO A 114 -21.00 -12.41 -12.42
N SER A 115 -21.93 -12.94 -13.23
CA SER A 115 -21.66 -13.97 -14.24
C SER A 115 -21.05 -13.43 -15.53
N LEU A 116 -20.94 -12.11 -15.72
CA LEU A 116 -20.36 -11.58 -16.95
C LEU A 116 -18.88 -11.93 -17.10
N SER A 117 -18.54 -12.38 -18.31
CA SER A 117 -17.16 -12.60 -18.74
C SER A 117 -16.40 -11.28 -18.83
N TYR A 118 -15.07 -11.36 -18.76
CA TYR A 118 -14.21 -10.18 -18.90
C TYR A 118 -14.38 -9.54 -20.29
N THR A 119 -14.63 -10.34 -21.32
CA THR A 119 -14.92 -9.88 -22.69
C THR A 119 -16.24 -9.12 -22.79
N SER A 120 -17.26 -9.52 -22.02
CA SER A 120 -18.54 -8.79 -21.97
C SER A 120 -18.38 -7.47 -21.25
N ILE A 121 -17.66 -7.46 -20.12
CA ILE A 121 -17.31 -6.23 -19.38
C ILE A 121 -16.54 -5.27 -20.30
N LEU A 122 -15.56 -5.77 -21.07
CA LEU A 122 -14.80 -5.00 -22.06
C LEU A 122 -15.70 -4.30 -23.08
N ARG A 123 -16.68 -5.02 -23.65
CA ARG A 123 -17.62 -4.43 -24.61
C ARG A 123 -18.46 -3.33 -23.98
N ILE A 124 -18.93 -3.52 -22.75
CA ILE A 124 -19.72 -2.52 -22.03
C ILE A 124 -18.88 -1.27 -21.75
N THR A 125 -17.66 -1.43 -21.23
CA THR A 125 -16.78 -0.29 -20.92
C THR A 125 -16.27 0.42 -22.18
N GLN A 126 -16.14 -0.27 -23.31
CA GLN A 126 -15.88 0.37 -24.62
C GLN A 126 -17.10 1.12 -25.16
N ALA A 127 -18.32 0.71 -24.83
CA ALA A 127 -19.52 1.42 -25.26
C ALA A 127 -19.67 2.79 -24.58
N VAL A 128 -19.17 2.94 -23.35
CA VAL A 128 -19.23 4.19 -22.58
C VAL A 128 -18.14 5.18 -23.04
N PRO A 129 -18.50 6.40 -23.50
CA PRO A 129 -17.54 7.37 -24.05
C PRO A 129 -16.41 7.73 -23.09
N LEU A 130 -16.73 7.91 -21.80
CA LEU A 130 -15.75 8.28 -20.78
C LEU A 130 -14.64 7.24 -20.63
N THR A 131 -14.94 5.96 -20.85
CA THR A 131 -14.00 4.86 -20.58
C THR A 131 -13.35 4.24 -21.81
N ARG A 132 -13.87 4.53 -23.01
CA ARG A 132 -13.50 3.84 -24.25
C ARG A 132 -12.01 3.86 -24.56
N GLU A 133 -11.36 5.02 -24.44
CA GLU A 133 -10.00 5.24 -24.96
C GLU A 133 -8.91 4.42 -24.27
N TYR A 134 -9.11 4.07 -23.00
CA TYR A 134 -8.10 3.40 -22.17
C TYR A 134 -8.51 1.98 -21.77
N THR A 135 -9.68 1.51 -22.20
CA THR A 135 -10.17 0.19 -21.82
C THR A 135 -9.38 -0.91 -22.54
N THR A 136 -8.71 -1.76 -21.78
CA THR A 136 -8.09 -3.00 -22.26
C THR A 136 -8.49 -4.19 -21.40
N LEU A 137 -8.43 -5.40 -21.95
CA LEU A 137 -8.73 -6.63 -21.20
C LEU A 137 -7.77 -6.83 -20.01
N SER A 138 -6.50 -6.46 -20.19
CA SER A 138 -5.49 -6.48 -19.13
C SER A 138 -5.90 -5.57 -17.96
N LEU A 139 -6.28 -4.33 -18.27
CA LEU A 139 -6.70 -3.36 -17.25
C LEU A 139 -7.98 -3.80 -16.51
N ILE A 140 -8.96 -4.35 -17.24
CA ILE A 140 -10.16 -4.94 -16.62
C ILE A 140 -9.79 -6.09 -15.69
N SER A 141 -8.89 -6.98 -16.14
CA SER A 141 -8.41 -8.09 -15.31
C SER A 141 -7.72 -7.57 -14.04
N SER A 142 -6.84 -6.57 -14.14
CA SER A 142 -6.18 -5.96 -12.99
C SER A 142 -7.17 -5.32 -12.02
N ILE A 143 -8.18 -4.61 -12.53
CA ILE A 143 -9.25 -4.05 -11.69
C ILE A 143 -9.98 -5.16 -10.96
N LEU A 144 -10.46 -6.18 -11.66
CA LEU A 144 -11.23 -7.27 -11.05
C LEU A 144 -10.40 -8.04 -10.00
N GLN A 145 -9.14 -8.34 -10.29
CA GLN A 145 -8.23 -9.00 -9.34
C GLN A 145 -7.96 -8.13 -8.11
N SER A 146 -7.77 -6.82 -8.27
CA SER A 146 -7.54 -5.87 -7.16
C SER A 146 -8.72 -5.79 -6.17
N TYR A 147 -9.89 -6.31 -6.57
CA TYR A 147 -11.13 -6.33 -5.80
C TYR A 147 -11.62 -7.76 -5.47
N GLY A 148 -10.80 -8.79 -5.74
CA GLY A 148 -11.12 -10.19 -5.42
C GLY A 148 -12.08 -10.88 -6.39
N TYR A 149 -12.39 -10.27 -7.53
CA TYR A 149 -13.21 -10.84 -8.59
C TYR A 149 -12.41 -11.70 -9.59
N GLY A 150 -11.36 -12.37 -9.10
CA GLY A 150 -10.55 -13.29 -9.89
C GLY A 150 -11.27 -14.60 -10.22
N LEU A 151 -10.52 -15.62 -10.64
CA LEU A 151 -11.07 -16.89 -11.15
C LEU A 151 -11.93 -17.65 -10.13
N SER A 152 -11.57 -17.62 -8.85
CA SER A 152 -12.33 -18.27 -7.77
C SER A 152 -13.57 -17.47 -7.35
N SER A 153 -13.52 -16.12 -7.48
CA SER A 153 -14.55 -15.15 -7.05
C SER A 153 -15.23 -15.53 -5.73
N MET A 154 -14.48 -16.12 -4.79
CA MET A 154 -15.03 -16.54 -3.51
C MET A 154 -15.36 -15.29 -2.70
N LYS A 155 -16.43 -15.37 -1.90
CA LYS A 155 -16.84 -14.24 -1.05
C LYS A 155 -15.71 -13.80 -0.11
N SER A 156 -14.92 -14.76 0.39
CA SER A 156 -13.72 -14.50 1.19
C SER A 156 -12.66 -13.66 0.46
N ASP A 157 -12.46 -13.89 -0.84
CA ASP A 157 -11.50 -13.13 -1.65
C ASP A 157 -11.96 -11.69 -1.80
N ILE A 158 -13.26 -11.50 -2.10
CA ILE A 158 -13.88 -10.17 -2.22
C ILE A 158 -13.76 -9.41 -0.90
N ASP A 159 -14.05 -10.05 0.24
CA ASP A 159 -13.97 -9.44 1.56
C ASP A 159 -12.52 -9.08 1.93
N PHE A 160 -11.57 -9.97 1.66
CA PHE A 160 -10.15 -9.73 1.85
C PHE A 160 -9.66 -8.52 1.04
N TRP A 161 -9.90 -8.51 -0.27
CA TRP A 161 -9.44 -7.43 -1.14
C TRP A 161 -10.16 -6.11 -0.85
N ASN A 162 -11.45 -6.11 -0.49
CA ASN A 162 -12.12 -4.90 -0.02
C ASN A 162 -11.47 -4.31 1.24
N ASN A 163 -11.00 -5.15 2.17
CA ASN A 163 -10.28 -4.69 3.35
C ASN A 163 -8.91 -4.13 3.01
N VAL A 164 -8.17 -4.77 2.10
CA VAL A 164 -6.90 -4.24 1.55
C VAL A 164 -7.12 -2.87 0.92
N GLN A 165 -8.11 -2.75 0.04
CA GLN A 165 -8.49 -1.51 -0.62
C GLN A 165 -8.82 -0.38 0.37
N ARG A 166 -9.62 -0.66 1.40
CA ARG A 166 -9.96 0.32 2.46
C ARG A 166 -8.73 0.78 3.24
N ARG A 167 -7.83 -0.15 3.61
CA ARG A 167 -6.60 0.16 4.35
C ARG A 167 -5.67 1.03 3.52
N LEU A 168 -5.44 0.66 2.26
CA LEU A 168 -4.58 1.43 1.37
C LEU A 168 -5.16 2.82 1.07
N LYS A 169 -6.48 2.96 0.85
CA LYS A 169 -7.13 4.28 0.72
C LYS A 169 -6.95 5.14 1.96
N THR A 170 -7.11 4.55 3.14
CA THR A 170 -6.88 5.24 4.41
C THR A 170 -5.44 5.71 4.51
N TRP A 171 -4.49 4.84 4.16
CA TRP A 171 -3.06 5.13 4.21
C TRP A 171 -2.66 6.24 3.23
N LEU A 172 -3.12 6.19 1.98
CA LEU A 172 -2.90 7.24 0.98
C LEU A 172 -3.49 8.59 1.40
N ARG A 173 -4.64 8.57 2.08
CA ARG A 173 -5.20 9.80 2.64
C ARG A 173 -4.33 10.36 3.77
N LEU A 174 -3.79 9.49 4.62
CA LEU A 174 -2.90 9.90 5.70
C LEU A 174 -1.56 10.40 5.17
N SER A 175 -1.00 9.77 4.13
CA SER A 175 0.27 10.20 3.53
C SER A 175 0.18 11.56 2.83
N LYS A 176 -1.03 12.02 2.47
CA LYS A 176 -1.26 13.39 1.97
C LYS A 176 -1.49 14.42 3.07
N LYS A 177 -1.79 13.99 4.30
CA LYS A 177 -2.11 14.89 5.41
C LYS A 177 -0.87 15.16 6.24
N LYS A 178 -0.39 16.40 6.22
CA LYS A 178 0.69 16.80 7.10
C LYS A 178 0.32 16.63 8.57
N ILE A 179 1.27 16.14 9.35
CA ILE A 179 1.22 16.11 10.80
C ILE A 179 2.22 17.14 11.34
N LYS A 180 1.93 17.67 12.53
CA LYS A 180 2.80 18.63 13.21
C LYS A 180 3.35 17.97 14.48
N GLY A 181 4.51 18.43 14.92
CA GLY A 181 5.09 18.04 16.21
C GLY A 181 6.41 17.29 16.13
N ARG A 182 6.81 16.80 14.96
CA ARG A 182 8.15 16.23 14.75
C ARG A 182 9.17 17.33 14.55
N ASP A 183 10.27 17.24 15.28
CA ASP A 183 11.38 18.19 15.24
C ASP A 183 12.69 17.44 15.00
N LEU A 184 13.49 17.93 14.04
CA LEU A 184 14.81 17.39 13.74
C LEU A 184 15.84 17.75 14.81
N SER A 185 15.59 18.81 15.59
CA SER A 185 16.42 19.19 16.74
C SER A 185 16.15 18.32 17.98
N ASP A 186 14.95 17.75 18.09
CA ASP A 186 14.56 16.79 19.14
C ASP A 186 14.00 15.50 18.52
N ARG A 187 14.89 14.77 17.82
CA ARG A 187 14.52 13.52 17.14
C ARG A 187 13.91 12.51 18.10
N LYS A 188 14.61 12.19 19.18
CA LYS A 188 14.19 11.15 20.13
C LYS A 188 12.88 11.49 20.84
N GLY A 189 12.73 12.74 21.29
CA GLY A 189 11.53 13.20 22.00
C GLY A 189 10.29 13.28 21.10
N THR A 190 10.49 13.48 19.79
CA THR A 190 9.38 13.63 18.83
C THR A 190 9.18 12.46 17.87
N PHE A 191 9.96 11.39 17.98
CA PHE A 191 9.85 10.22 17.09
C PHE A 191 8.45 9.59 17.15
N PHE A 192 7.94 9.37 18.37
CA PHE A 192 6.63 8.80 18.64
C PHE A 192 5.61 9.92 18.90
N LEU A 193 4.78 10.22 17.90
CA LEU A 193 3.72 11.23 18.03
C LEU A 193 2.35 10.60 18.28
N LYS A 194 1.56 11.26 19.13
CA LYS A 194 0.18 10.84 19.39
C LYS A 194 -0.72 10.98 18.15
N GLU A 195 -0.38 11.91 17.28
CA GLU A 195 -1.07 12.26 16.05
C GLU A 195 -0.79 11.24 14.93
N ASP A 196 0.35 10.53 15.00
CA ASP A 196 0.70 9.45 14.07
C ASP A 196 0.05 8.13 14.49
N LYS A 197 -1.26 8.04 14.23
CA LYS A 197 -2.07 6.87 14.59
C LYS A 197 -1.60 5.57 13.95
N SER A 198 -0.90 5.64 12.81
CA SER A 198 -0.39 4.44 12.13
C SER A 198 0.81 3.87 12.88
N GLN A 199 1.70 4.73 13.39
CA GLN A 199 2.85 4.30 14.17
C GLN A 199 2.42 3.59 15.46
N ARG A 200 1.35 4.05 16.11
CA ARG A 200 0.78 3.39 17.30
C ARG A 200 0.27 1.97 17.09
N GLN A 201 -0.01 1.57 15.86
CA GLN A 201 -0.45 0.19 15.57
C GLN A 201 0.73 -0.78 15.53
N LEU A 202 1.96 -0.27 15.55
CA LEU A 202 3.20 -1.06 15.61
C LEU A 202 3.68 -1.29 17.05
N GLU A 203 3.08 -0.62 18.03
CA GLU A 203 3.30 -0.78 19.47
C GLU A 203 2.24 -1.72 20.07
#